data_AF-A0A1S1WY08-F1
#
_entry.id   AF-A0A1S1WY08-F1
#
_cell.length_a   1.000
_cell.length_b   1.000
_cell.length_c   1.000
_cell.angle_alpha   90.00
_cell.angle_beta   90.00
_cell.angle_gamma   90.00
#
_symmetry.space_group_name_H-M   'P 1'
#
loop_
_entity.id
_entity.type
_entity.pdbx_description
1 polymer ?
#
loop_
_entity_poly.entity_id
_entity_poly.type
_entity_poly.pdbx_seq_one_letter_code
_entity_poly.pdbx_strand_id
1 'polypeptide(L)'
;MWMERKTRLCLAAGVGALAVVVLAAVWLLRGGGEVSIERLALDDDSGRRQAAGIMNRVYGSEQHDPQRNCWHYLREDGGDYCLSPLALDRVAVGRQRRLYLFAGGGKDGARDEDLSGLVGAFVADADTLAPIAGSRELDFSNRRAAGPDQVQLLQLSRDGYMGWFAVGSAAPGGGAEEFPQFYAPRGDEVVAIGGEVFGRDADAIDGLKFAYQLDSAQGGARVYPLSLTVRDGKGKQLASFDFRFDRRRWEYVCADVDCRVRAGLPMRPGREETAQQPAAPAADANEALFGRGRKLSDADLRDVLVQLGMRYVAQDGAAGFIGQNGCDAPYPLDAHFERDGGQEQLWVRGGDGCTSGAAGASVWIFVRDGGGRLRVNLGMPAADVRRTRDVSAGVHDLRVGSAGFCDRLWRWNGKAFVHLLNIPTQTGGCDGADL
;
A
#
# COMPACT_ATOMS: atom_id res chain seq x y z
N MET A 1 -15.69 61.77 -51.24
CA MET A 1 -14.44 61.04 -50.97
C MET A 1 -14.52 60.24 -49.67
N TRP A 2 -15.57 59.42 -49.49
CA TRP A 2 -15.84 58.68 -48.24
C TRP A 2 -16.50 57.32 -48.49
N MET A 3 -16.25 56.70 -49.66
CA MET A 3 -16.76 55.37 -49.99
C MET A 3 -15.69 54.37 -50.48
N GLU A 4 -14.41 54.75 -50.58
CA GLU A 4 -13.35 53.85 -51.05
C GLU A 4 -12.51 53.19 -49.94
N ARG A 5 -12.70 53.55 -48.67
CA ARG A 5 -11.92 52.97 -47.55
C ARG A 5 -12.52 51.70 -46.94
N LYS A 6 -13.82 51.44 -47.10
CA LYS A 6 -14.46 50.25 -46.50
C LYS A 6 -14.19 48.96 -47.28
N THR A 7 -14.01 49.05 -48.60
CA THR A 7 -13.80 47.86 -49.45
C THR A 7 -12.40 47.28 -49.36
N ARG A 8 -11.38 48.10 -49.04
CA ARG A 8 -9.99 47.63 -48.87
C ARG A 8 -9.72 46.96 -47.51
N LEU A 9 -10.50 47.32 -46.48
CA LEU A 9 -10.41 46.70 -45.14
C LEU A 9 -11.03 45.30 -45.10
N CYS A 10 -12.10 45.03 -45.85
CA CYS A 10 -12.69 43.68 -45.92
C CYS A 10 -11.82 42.67 -46.69
N LEU A 11 -11.04 43.11 -47.68
CA LEU A 11 -10.11 42.24 -48.42
C LEU A 11 -8.86 41.89 -47.61
N ALA A 12 -8.35 42.80 -46.77
CA ALA A 12 -7.23 42.52 -45.87
C ALA A 12 -7.60 41.56 -44.72
N ALA A 13 -8.83 41.64 -44.21
CA ALA A 13 -9.35 40.70 -43.22
C ALA A 13 -9.56 39.28 -43.79
N GLY A 14 -9.97 39.18 -45.07
CA GLY A 14 -10.14 37.89 -45.75
C GLY A 14 -8.84 37.14 -46.02
N VAL A 15 -7.76 37.84 -46.36
CA VAL A 15 -6.44 37.23 -46.60
C VAL A 15 -5.74 36.86 -45.28
N GLY A 16 -5.92 37.66 -44.21
CA GLY A 16 -5.43 37.32 -42.88
C GLY A 16 -6.08 36.06 -42.30
N ALA A 17 -7.39 35.88 -42.49
CA ALA A 17 -8.10 34.68 -42.04
C ALA A 17 -7.64 33.42 -42.80
N LEU A 18 -7.37 33.51 -44.10
CA LEU A 18 -6.88 32.38 -44.90
C LEU A 18 -5.42 32.00 -44.57
N ALA A 19 -4.56 32.99 -44.26
CA ALA A 19 -3.19 32.72 -43.82
C ALA A 19 -3.13 32.04 -42.44
N VAL A 20 -4.04 32.38 -41.52
CA VAL A 20 -4.16 31.70 -40.21
C VAL A 20 -4.66 30.26 -40.37
N VAL A 21 -5.58 30.01 -41.29
CA VAL A 21 -6.07 28.65 -41.58
C VAL A 21 -5.01 27.79 -42.28
N VAL A 22 -4.20 28.37 -43.18
CA VAL A 22 -3.09 27.65 -43.83
C VAL A 22 -1.92 27.40 -42.86
N LEU A 23 -1.62 28.34 -41.96
CA LEU A 23 -0.62 28.12 -40.90
C LEU A 23 -1.09 27.10 -39.85
N ALA A 24 -2.39 27.09 -39.50
CA ALA A 24 -2.97 26.05 -38.65
C ALA A 24 -2.96 24.67 -39.32
N ALA A 25 -3.22 24.59 -40.63
CA ALA A 25 -3.13 23.35 -41.40
C ALA A 25 -1.68 22.86 -41.54
N VAL A 26 -0.69 23.75 -41.69
CA VAL A 26 0.74 23.40 -41.70
C VAL A 26 1.26 23.02 -40.31
N TRP A 27 0.68 23.57 -39.24
CA TRP A 27 0.98 23.18 -37.85
C TRP A 27 0.36 21.81 -37.51
N LEU A 28 -0.86 21.53 -37.98
CA LEU A 28 -1.49 20.19 -37.92
C LEU A 28 -0.75 19.12 -38.74
N LEU A 29 0.02 19.52 -39.76
CA LEU A 29 0.82 18.60 -40.59
C LEU A 29 2.26 18.38 -40.08
N ARG A 30 2.68 19.06 -39.00
CA ARG A 30 3.93 18.77 -38.28
C ARG A 30 3.64 17.93 -37.03
N GLY A 31 3.12 16.73 -37.24
CA GLY A 31 2.87 15.74 -36.19
C GLY A 31 4.16 15.24 -35.53
N GLY A 32 4.64 15.96 -34.52
CA GLY A 32 5.27 15.32 -33.37
C GLY A 32 4.18 14.66 -32.54
N GLY A 33 4.37 13.40 -32.14
CA GLY A 33 3.36 12.60 -31.42
C GLY A 33 2.89 13.26 -30.12
N GLU A 34 1.85 14.08 -30.20
CA GLU A 34 1.19 14.71 -29.07
C GLU A 34 0.38 13.65 -28.32
N VAL A 35 0.62 13.54 -27.01
CA VAL A 35 -0.13 12.65 -26.12
C VAL A 35 -1.41 13.38 -25.73
N SER A 36 -2.57 12.83 -26.06
CA SER A 36 -3.86 13.37 -25.59
C SER A 36 -4.42 12.49 -24.48
N ILE A 37 -4.97 13.13 -23.44
CA ILE A 37 -5.56 12.46 -22.28
C ILE A 37 -6.94 13.08 -22.04
N GLU A 38 -7.96 12.24 -21.97
CA GLU A 38 -9.35 12.63 -21.76
C GLU A 38 -9.94 11.77 -20.62
N ARG A 39 -10.38 12.40 -19.53
CA ARG A 39 -11.12 11.69 -18.49
C ARG A 39 -12.56 11.46 -18.93
N LEU A 40 -12.97 10.20 -18.99
CA LEU A 40 -14.33 9.81 -19.31
C LEU A 40 -15.17 9.79 -18.03
N ALA A 41 -16.33 10.43 -18.08
CA ALA A 41 -17.26 10.45 -16.97
C ALA A 41 -17.87 9.05 -16.77
N LEU A 42 -17.81 8.52 -15.55
CA LEU A 42 -18.33 7.18 -15.23
C LEU A 42 -19.84 7.17 -14.98
N ASP A 43 -20.44 8.34 -14.78
CA ASP A 43 -21.88 8.55 -14.74
C ASP A 43 -22.50 8.71 -16.14
N ASP A 44 -21.71 8.97 -17.19
CA ASP A 44 -22.17 8.91 -18.58
C ASP A 44 -22.33 7.45 -19.06
N ASP A 45 -23.32 7.20 -19.91
CA ASP A 45 -23.63 5.86 -20.44
C ASP A 45 -22.46 5.26 -21.24
N SER A 46 -21.69 6.09 -21.96
CA SER A 46 -20.55 5.63 -22.73
C SER A 46 -19.41 5.18 -21.82
N GLY A 47 -18.97 6.07 -20.91
CA GLY A 47 -17.90 5.77 -19.95
C GLY A 47 -18.23 4.60 -19.04
N ARG A 48 -19.46 4.54 -18.53
CA ARG A 48 -19.95 3.44 -17.69
C ARG A 48 -19.92 2.09 -18.41
N ARG A 49 -20.39 2.02 -19.66
CA ARG A 49 -20.35 0.78 -20.46
C ARG A 49 -18.93 0.35 -20.79
N GLN A 50 -18.04 1.29 -21.11
CA GLN A 50 -16.63 0.98 -21.38
C GLN A 50 -15.95 0.43 -20.11
N ALA A 51 -16.12 1.10 -18.97
CA ALA A 51 -15.59 0.63 -17.69
C ALA A 51 -16.14 -0.74 -17.31
N ALA A 52 -17.47 -0.94 -17.34
CA ALA A 52 -18.10 -2.23 -17.05
C ALA A 52 -17.65 -3.32 -18.03
N GLY A 53 -17.45 -3.00 -19.31
CA GLY A 53 -16.93 -3.93 -20.30
C GLY A 53 -15.52 -4.41 -19.98
N ILE A 54 -14.63 -3.52 -19.52
CA ILE A 54 -13.29 -3.88 -19.06
C ILE A 54 -13.39 -4.70 -17.76
N MET A 55 -14.16 -4.24 -16.77
CA MET A 55 -14.35 -4.94 -15.49
C MET A 55 -14.90 -6.37 -15.69
N ASN A 56 -15.89 -6.55 -16.55
CA ASN A 56 -16.45 -7.86 -16.89
C ASN A 56 -15.43 -8.78 -17.56
N ARG A 57 -14.51 -8.25 -18.37
CA ARG A 57 -13.46 -9.06 -19.00
C ARG A 57 -12.40 -9.52 -17.99
N VAL A 58 -12.07 -8.70 -17.00
CA VAL A 58 -10.98 -8.98 -16.04
C VAL A 58 -11.47 -9.71 -14.78
N TYR A 59 -12.62 -9.33 -14.24
CA TYR A 59 -13.22 -9.95 -13.04
C TYR A 59 -14.28 -11.01 -13.38
N GLY A 60 -14.87 -10.95 -14.57
CA GLY A 60 -15.99 -11.81 -14.96
C GLY A 60 -17.34 -11.14 -14.72
N SER A 61 -18.26 -11.28 -15.69
CA SER A 61 -19.61 -10.69 -15.57
C SER A 61 -20.45 -11.30 -14.46
N GLU A 62 -20.22 -12.58 -14.13
CA GLU A 62 -20.93 -13.28 -13.04
C GLU A 62 -20.56 -12.75 -11.66
N GLN A 63 -19.45 -12.01 -11.54
CA GLN A 63 -19.02 -11.38 -10.28
C GLN A 63 -19.63 -10.00 -10.08
N HIS A 64 -20.37 -9.47 -11.06
CA HIS A 64 -21.00 -8.16 -10.96
C HIS A 64 -22.22 -8.23 -10.05
N ASP A 65 -22.18 -7.44 -8.98
CA ASP A 65 -23.33 -7.15 -8.13
C ASP A 65 -24.05 -5.90 -8.66
N PRO A 66 -25.26 -6.05 -9.24
CA PRO A 66 -25.99 -4.92 -9.81
C PRO A 66 -26.56 -3.98 -8.75
N GLN A 67 -26.74 -4.42 -7.50
CA GLN A 67 -27.28 -3.59 -6.43
C GLN A 67 -26.21 -2.65 -5.88
N ARG A 68 -25.00 -3.16 -5.68
CA ARG A 68 -23.84 -2.39 -5.21
C ARG A 68 -23.05 -1.74 -6.34
N ASN A 69 -23.34 -2.14 -7.58
CA ASN A 69 -22.62 -1.73 -8.78
C ASN A 69 -21.10 -1.91 -8.65
N CYS A 70 -20.70 -3.11 -8.28
CA CYS A 70 -19.31 -3.50 -8.11
C CYS A 70 -19.06 -4.95 -8.53
N TRP A 71 -17.80 -5.33 -8.64
CA TRP A 71 -17.37 -6.69 -8.92
C TRP A 71 -16.78 -7.29 -7.65
N HIS A 72 -17.33 -8.42 -7.23
CA HIS A 72 -16.79 -9.18 -6.12
C HIS A 72 -15.47 -9.82 -6.52
N TYR A 73 -14.49 -9.71 -5.65
CA TYR A 73 -13.19 -10.33 -5.81
C TYR A 73 -12.75 -10.89 -4.47
N LEU A 74 -12.70 -12.22 -4.41
CA LEU A 74 -12.18 -12.94 -3.27
C LEU A 74 -10.65 -12.98 -3.37
N ARG A 75 -9.98 -12.24 -2.49
CA ARG A 75 -8.53 -12.17 -2.40
C ARG A 75 -7.96 -13.46 -1.80
N GLU A 76 -6.65 -13.66 -1.96
CA GLU A 76 -5.94 -14.83 -1.41
C GLU A 76 -6.21 -15.03 0.09
N ASP A 77 -6.20 -13.95 0.85
CA ASP A 77 -6.36 -13.94 2.30
C ASP A 77 -7.81 -14.12 2.79
N GLY A 78 -8.73 -14.48 1.89
CA GLY A 78 -10.14 -14.65 2.17
C GLY A 78 -10.91 -13.33 2.33
N GLY A 79 -10.28 -12.17 2.11
CA GLY A 79 -10.98 -10.90 2.04
C GLY A 79 -11.87 -10.85 0.81
N ASP A 80 -13.17 -10.60 1.02
CA ASP A 80 -14.10 -10.33 -0.07
C ASP A 80 -14.16 -8.82 -0.31
N TYR A 81 -13.83 -8.42 -1.54
CA TYR A 81 -13.74 -7.03 -1.95
C TYR A 81 -14.76 -6.73 -3.03
N CYS A 82 -15.51 -5.66 -2.82
CA CYS A 82 -16.41 -5.09 -3.81
C CYS A 82 -15.66 -3.98 -4.56
N LEU A 83 -15.20 -4.26 -5.78
CA LEU A 83 -14.45 -3.32 -6.62
C LEU A 83 -15.36 -2.55 -7.58
N SER A 84 -15.24 -1.21 -7.56
CA SER A 84 -15.97 -0.35 -8.48
C SER A 84 -14.99 0.49 -9.32
N PRO A 85 -15.29 0.74 -10.62
CA PRO A 85 -14.59 1.74 -11.40
C PRO A 85 -14.55 3.09 -10.69
N LEU A 86 -13.34 3.64 -10.52
CA LEU A 86 -13.11 4.94 -9.90
C LEU A 86 -12.70 5.99 -10.93
N ALA A 87 -11.90 5.60 -11.91
CA ALA A 87 -11.51 6.47 -13.02
C ALA A 87 -11.35 5.70 -14.31
N LEU A 88 -11.77 6.32 -15.41
CA LEU A 88 -11.52 5.84 -16.77
C LEU A 88 -10.97 7.00 -17.59
N ASP A 89 -9.79 6.81 -18.15
CA ASP A 89 -9.11 7.81 -18.97
C ASP A 89 -8.81 7.24 -20.35
N ARG A 90 -9.13 8.00 -21.39
CA ARG A 90 -8.75 7.70 -22.76
C ARG A 90 -7.44 8.41 -23.07
N VAL A 91 -6.46 7.65 -23.54
CA VAL A 91 -5.16 8.18 -23.93
C VAL A 91 -4.88 7.83 -25.39
N ALA A 92 -4.52 8.84 -26.18
CA ALA A 92 -4.04 8.63 -27.54
C ALA A 92 -2.56 9.03 -27.65
N VAL A 93 -1.74 8.12 -28.18
CA VAL A 93 -0.33 8.34 -28.49
C VAL A 93 -0.09 7.95 -29.94
N GLY A 94 0.04 8.94 -30.83
CA GLY A 94 0.10 8.70 -32.27
C GLY A 94 -1.16 7.99 -32.77
N ARG A 95 -1.03 6.74 -33.23
CA ARG A 95 -2.17 5.92 -33.70
C ARG A 95 -2.74 4.98 -32.63
N GLN A 96 -2.08 4.85 -31.48
CA GLN A 96 -2.53 3.97 -30.42
C GLN A 96 -3.57 4.69 -29.56
N ARG A 97 -4.69 4.04 -29.31
CA ARG A 97 -5.76 4.54 -28.43
C ARG A 97 -5.99 3.50 -27.34
N ARG A 98 -5.83 3.93 -26.09
CA ARG A 98 -5.92 3.04 -24.92
C ARG A 98 -6.87 3.64 -23.90
N LEU A 99 -7.49 2.78 -23.12
CA LEU A 99 -8.26 3.13 -21.94
C LEU A 99 -7.46 2.73 -20.70
N TYR A 100 -7.34 3.63 -19.75
CA TYR A 100 -6.72 3.43 -18.45
C TYR A 100 -7.84 3.42 -17.42
N LEU A 101 -8.15 2.24 -16.90
CA LEU A 101 -9.18 2.03 -15.89
C LEU A 101 -8.50 1.80 -14.54
N PHE A 102 -8.97 2.50 -13.52
CA PHE A 102 -8.61 2.25 -12.12
C PHE A 102 -9.88 1.94 -11.33
N ALA A 103 -9.84 0.89 -10.52
CA ALA A 103 -10.93 0.43 -9.69
C ALA A 103 -10.50 0.42 -8.21
N GLY A 104 -11.36 0.91 -7.34
CA GLY A 104 -11.17 0.86 -5.88
C GLY A 104 -12.03 -0.23 -5.28
N GLY A 105 -11.45 -1.06 -4.40
CA GLY A 105 -12.15 -2.13 -3.68
C GLY A 105 -12.36 -1.78 -2.21
N GLY A 106 -13.58 -1.96 -1.72
CA GLY A 106 -13.86 -1.95 -0.27
C GLY A 106 -13.96 -3.38 0.25
N LYS A 107 -13.22 -3.70 1.33
CA LYS A 107 -13.36 -4.99 2.02
C LYS A 107 -14.66 -5.02 2.83
N ASP A 108 -15.47 -6.05 2.63
CA ASP A 108 -16.70 -6.19 3.41
C ASP A 108 -16.41 -6.45 4.89
N GLY A 109 -17.08 -5.70 5.76
CA GLY A 109 -16.92 -5.80 7.21
C GLY A 109 -15.65 -5.18 7.79
N ALA A 110 -14.89 -4.41 7.01
CA ALA A 110 -13.69 -3.73 7.49
C ALA A 110 -13.98 -2.68 8.58
N ARG A 111 -13.08 -2.60 9.55
CA ARG A 111 -13.10 -1.64 10.66
C ARG A 111 -12.29 -0.40 10.33
N ASP A 112 -12.44 0.66 11.13
CA ASP A 112 -11.70 1.91 10.92
C ASP A 112 -10.18 1.71 10.97
N GLU A 113 -9.67 0.81 11.81
CA GLU A 113 -8.24 0.48 11.91
C GLU A 113 -7.66 -0.35 10.76
N ASP A 114 -8.50 -0.97 9.92
CA ASP A 114 -8.03 -1.81 8.82
C ASP A 114 -7.47 -0.94 7.71
N LEU A 115 -6.18 -1.08 7.38
CA LEU A 115 -5.53 -0.28 6.33
C LEU A 115 -5.36 -1.03 5.00
N SER A 116 -5.48 -2.35 5.00
CA SER A 116 -5.13 -3.19 3.83
C SER A 116 -6.27 -3.25 2.81
N GLY A 117 -6.41 -2.18 2.02
CA GLY A 117 -7.34 -2.09 0.90
C GLY A 117 -6.81 -2.73 -0.37
N LEU A 118 -7.66 -2.71 -1.39
CA LEU A 118 -7.42 -3.33 -2.69
C LEU A 118 -7.74 -2.36 -3.81
N VAL A 119 -6.90 -2.32 -4.83
CA VAL A 119 -7.20 -1.64 -6.09
C VAL A 119 -6.95 -2.57 -7.27
N GLY A 120 -7.68 -2.33 -8.36
CA GLY A 120 -7.42 -2.92 -9.66
C GLY A 120 -7.03 -1.84 -10.66
N ALA A 121 -6.05 -2.12 -11.52
CA ALA A 121 -5.60 -1.15 -12.51
C ALA A 121 -5.36 -1.85 -13.85
N PHE A 122 -5.88 -1.27 -14.93
CA PHE A 122 -5.94 -1.91 -16.24
C PHE A 122 -5.70 -0.90 -17.36
N VAL A 123 -4.90 -1.32 -18.33
CA VAL A 123 -4.76 -0.69 -19.64
C VAL A 123 -5.45 -1.59 -20.65
N ALA A 124 -6.43 -1.06 -21.37
CA ALA A 124 -7.17 -1.78 -22.39
C ALA A 124 -7.06 -1.09 -23.74
N ASP A 125 -7.21 -1.86 -24.81
CA ASP A 125 -7.40 -1.31 -26.15
C ASP A 125 -8.74 -0.56 -26.22
N ALA A 126 -8.75 0.67 -26.74
CA ALA A 126 -9.93 1.53 -26.65
C ALA A 126 -11.10 1.08 -27.53
N ASP A 127 -10.83 0.30 -28.59
CA ASP A 127 -11.84 -0.14 -29.55
C ASP A 127 -12.42 -1.52 -29.17
N THR A 128 -11.56 -2.43 -28.71
CA THR A 128 -11.94 -3.82 -28.37
C THR A 128 -12.21 -4.05 -26.89
N LEU A 129 -11.74 -3.15 -26.02
CA LEU A 129 -11.70 -3.28 -24.57
C LEU A 129 -10.87 -4.48 -24.07
N ALA A 130 -10.07 -5.09 -24.95
CA ALA A 130 -9.18 -6.19 -24.55
C ALA A 130 -8.07 -5.65 -23.63
N PRO A 131 -7.77 -6.33 -22.50
CA PRO A 131 -6.69 -5.92 -21.63
C PRO A 131 -5.35 -6.04 -22.35
N ILE A 132 -4.55 -4.99 -22.28
CA ILE A 132 -3.17 -4.89 -22.76
C ILE A 132 -2.21 -5.14 -21.59
N ALA A 133 -2.50 -4.52 -20.46
CA ALA A 133 -1.80 -4.75 -19.20
C ALA A 133 -2.77 -4.60 -18.04
N GLY A 134 -2.59 -5.34 -16.94
CA GLY A 134 -3.45 -5.13 -15.79
C GLY A 134 -3.18 -6.04 -14.62
N SER A 135 -3.61 -5.56 -13.45
CA SER A 135 -3.57 -6.31 -12.20
C SER A 135 -4.91 -6.17 -11.51
N ARG A 136 -5.50 -7.32 -11.18
CA ARG A 136 -6.78 -7.42 -10.46
C ARG A 136 -6.64 -7.15 -8.97
N GLU A 137 -5.40 -7.25 -8.49
CA GLU A 137 -5.07 -7.17 -7.09
C GLU A 137 -3.77 -6.40 -6.94
N LEU A 138 -3.90 -5.19 -6.42
CA LEU A 138 -2.82 -4.34 -5.98
C LEU A 138 -3.15 -3.90 -4.56
N ASP A 139 -2.21 -4.09 -3.65
CA ASP A 139 -2.35 -3.59 -2.29
C ASP A 139 -2.50 -2.07 -2.31
N PHE A 140 -3.46 -1.57 -1.53
CA PHE A 140 -3.67 -0.15 -1.34
C PHE A 140 -3.87 0.17 0.15
N SER A 141 -2.96 0.93 0.74
CA SER A 141 -3.09 1.36 2.14
C SER A 141 -4.10 2.49 2.28
N ASN A 142 -5.22 2.27 2.97
CA ASN A 142 -6.24 3.27 3.29
C ASN A 142 -7.17 2.79 4.40
N ARG A 143 -7.72 3.72 5.18
CA ARG A 143 -8.74 3.44 6.20
C ARG A 143 -9.85 2.52 5.69
N ARG A 144 -10.35 1.65 6.57
CA ARG A 144 -11.41 0.68 6.29
C ARG A 144 -11.10 -0.28 5.14
N ALA A 145 -9.83 -0.56 4.89
CA ALA A 145 -9.39 -1.40 3.79
C ALA A 145 -10.09 -1.04 2.46
N ALA A 146 -10.24 0.27 2.22
CA ALA A 146 -10.93 0.80 1.05
C ALA A 146 -9.96 1.20 -0.05
N GLY A 147 -10.42 1.20 -1.30
CA GLY A 147 -9.73 1.90 -2.38
C GLY A 147 -9.66 3.42 -2.13
N PRO A 148 -8.92 4.16 -2.95
CA PRO A 148 -8.83 5.62 -2.81
C PRO A 148 -10.16 6.30 -3.12
N ASP A 149 -10.37 7.49 -2.54
CA ASP A 149 -11.49 8.35 -2.90
C ASP A 149 -11.30 8.99 -4.30
N GLN A 150 -10.05 9.18 -4.71
CA GLN A 150 -9.69 9.78 -5.99
C GLN A 150 -8.37 9.23 -6.51
N VAL A 151 -8.24 9.17 -7.84
CA VAL A 151 -7.03 8.74 -8.53
C VAL A 151 -6.76 9.64 -9.71
N GLN A 152 -5.49 9.96 -9.91
CA GLN A 152 -5.00 10.75 -11.02
C GLN A 152 -4.23 9.85 -11.99
N LEU A 153 -4.50 9.98 -13.29
CA LEU A 153 -3.62 9.44 -14.32
C LEU A 153 -2.51 10.45 -14.59
N LEU A 154 -1.27 9.99 -14.58
CA LEU A 154 -0.07 10.76 -14.78
C LEU A 154 0.65 10.32 -16.04
N GLN A 155 1.11 11.29 -16.83
CA GLN A 155 2.05 11.05 -17.91
C GLN A 155 3.47 10.98 -17.33
N LEU A 156 3.98 9.76 -17.19
CA LEU A 156 5.27 9.45 -16.59
C LEU A 156 6.44 9.69 -17.55
N SER A 157 6.21 9.87 -18.85
CA SER A 157 7.27 10.10 -19.83
C SER A 157 6.82 10.94 -21.02
N ARG A 158 7.79 11.40 -21.83
CA ARG A 158 7.52 12.17 -23.04
C ARG A 158 6.80 11.37 -24.13
N ASP A 159 7.05 10.07 -24.21
CA ASP A 159 6.45 9.17 -25.21
C ASP A 159 5.08 8.61 -24.79
N GLY A 160 4.49 9.12 -23.70
CA GLY A 160 3.15 8.75 -23.28
C GLY A 160 3.08 7.46 -22.48
N TYR A 161 4.17 7.10 -21.77
CA TYR A 161 4.09 6.13 -20.70
C TYR A 161 3.27 6.73 -19.56
N MET A 162 2.23 6.02 -19.14
CA MET A 162 1.26 6.50 -18.17
C MET A 162 1.32 5.66 -16.89
N GLY A 163 0.88 6.24 -15.78
CA GLY A 163 0.67 5.54 -14.52
C GLY A 163 -0.36 6.24 -13.67
N TRP A 164 -0.77 5.61 -12.58
CA TRP A 164 -1.74 6.15 -11.64
C TRP A 164 -1.05 6.63 -10.37
N PHE A 165 -1.61 7.68 -9.80
CA PHE A 165 -1.27 8.18 -8.48
C PHE A 165 -2.55 8.31 -7.66
N ALA A 166 -2.51 7.75 -6.46
CA ALA A 166 -3.56 7.88 -5.47
C ALA A 166 -2.94 8.05 -4.09
N VAL A 167 -3.68 8.67 -3.18
CA VAL A 167 -3.27 8.86 -1.79
C VAL A 167 -4.32 8.20 -0.91
N GLY A 168 -3.90 7.25 -0.09
CA GLY A 168 -4.72 6.73 1.00
C GLY A 168 -4.45 7.48 2.29
N SER A 169 -5.33 7.31 3.27
CA SER A 169 -5.23 7.96 4.58
C SER A 169 -5.59 6.99 5.70
N ALA A 170 -4.85 7.02 6.81
CA ALA A 170 -5.15 6.16 7.96
C ALA A 170 -6.44 6.57 8.71
N ALA A 171 -6.84 7.83 8.60
CA ALA A 171 -8.00 8.37 9.30
C ALA A 171 -8.66 9.51 8.48
N PRO A 172 -9.90 9.91 8.80
CA PRO A 172 -10.46 11.16 8.28
C PRO A 172 -9.68 12.38 8.74
N GLY A 173 -9.63 13.42 7.90
CA GLY A 173 -9.14 14.74 8.26
C GLY A 173 -7.69 15.03 7.83
N GLY A 174 -7.35 16.31 7.74
CA GLY A 174 -6.08 16.80 7.17
C GLY A 174 -4.84 16.67 8.06
N GLY A 175 -4.91 15.89 9.14
CA GLY A 175 -3.78 15.55 10.01
C GLY A 175 -3.47 14.05 10.04
N ALA A 176 -4.25 13.24 9.32
CA ALA A 176 -4.03 11.80 9.25
C ALA A 176 -2.75 11.46 8.49
N GLU A 177 -2.18 10.30 8.80
CA GLU A 177 -1.10 9.70 8.02
C GLU A 177 -1.57 9.47 6.57
N GLU A 178 -0.74 9.82 5.60
CA GLU A 178 -1.06 9.76 4.17
C GLU A 178 -0.12 8.78 3.46
N PHE A 179 -0.69 7.87 2.66
CA PHE A 179 0.01 6.82 1.93
C PHE A 179 0.00 7.10 0.42
N PRO A 180 0.99 7.83 -0.14
CA PRO A 180 1.08 8.04 -1.57
C PRO A 180 1.45 6.74 -2.26
N GLN A 181 0.66 6.34 -3.26
CA GLN A 181 0.82 5.07 -3.95
C GLN A 181 0.77 5.30 -5.45
N PHE A 182 1.77 4.75 -6.14
CA PHE A 182 1.96 4.90 -7.59
C PHE A 182 1.93 3.53 -8.25
N TYR A 183 1.24 3.44 -9.38
CA TYR A 183 1.13 2.20 -10.15
C TYR A 183 1.40 2.47 -11.64
N ALA A 184 2.08 1.56 -12.33
CA ALA A 184 2.28 1.70 -13.77
C ALA A 184 2.44 0.35 -14.48
N PRO A 185 2.18 0.29 -15.80
CA PRO A 185 2.34 -0.93 -16.59
C PRO A 185 3.81 -1.37 -16.72
N ARG A 186 4.10 -2.64 -16.44
CA ARG A 186 5.39 -3.28 -16.69
C ARG A 186 5.16 -4.54 -17.52
N GLY A 187 5.24 -4.41 -18.84
CA GLY A 187 4.84 -5.49 -19.74
C GLY A 187 3.32 -5.59 -19.80
N ASP A 188 2.78 -6.76 -19.50
CA ASP A 188 1.35 -7.09 -19.42
C ASP A 188 0.76 -7.01 -18.01
N GLU A 189 1.57 -6.63 -17.01
CA GLU A 189 1.11 -6.41 -15.64
C GLU A 189 1.09 -4.92 -15.28
N VAL A 190 0.28 -4.53 -14.30
CA VAL A 190 0.43 -3.23 -13.62
C VAL A 190 1.05 -3.49 -12.25
N VAL A 191 2.09 -2.75 -11.90
CA VAL A 191 2.83 -2.96 -10.65
C VAL A 191 2.90 -1.67 -9.84
N ALA A 192 3.08 -1.79 -8.52
CA ALA A 192 3.44 -0.66 -7.67
C ALA A 192 4.85 -0.15 -8.06
N ILE A 193 4.99 1.17 -8.18
CA ILE A 193 6.25 1.83 -8.55
C ILE A 193 6.66 2.91 -7.55
N GLY A 194 5.94 3.02 -6.42
CA GLY A 194 6.15 4.06 -5.40
C GLY A 194 7.50 3.97 -4.69
N GLY A 195 8.00 2.76 -4.43
CA GLY A 195 9.32 2.53 -3.82
C GLY A 195 9.52 3.32 -2.53
N GLU A 196 10.47 4.25 -2.53
CA GLU A 196 10.84 5.07 -1.37
C GLU A 196 10.01 6.36 -1.21
N VAL A 197 9.00 6.58 -2.06
CA VAL A 197 8.11 7.74 -1.95
C VAL A 197 7.27 7.64 -0.67
N PHE A 198 7.22 8.74 0.08
CA PHE A 198 6.56 8.81 1.39
C PHE A 198 5.58 9.98 1.47
N GLY A 199 4.60 9.87 2.35
CA GLY A 199 3.61 10.92 2.62
C GLY A 199 3.69 11.51 4.02
N ARG A 200 2.57 12.09 4.48
CA ARG A 200 2.47 12.62 5.83
C ARG A 200 2.60 11.46 6.81
N ASP A 201 3.57 11.56 7.70
CA ASP A 201 3.75 10.65 8.83
C ASP A 201 2.78 11.01 9.97
N ALA A 202 2.41 10.05 10.82
CA ALA A 202 1.62 10.30 12.03
C ALA A 202 2.29 11.32 12.97
N ASP A 203 3.63 11.37 12.96
CA ASP A 203 4.43 12.28 13.78
C ASP A 203 4.67 13.66 13.13
N ALA A 204 4.21 13.87 11.89
CA ALA A 204 4.28 15.19 11.26
C ALA A 204 3.38 16.21 11.99
N ILE A 205 3.77 17.49 11.99
CA ILE A 205 2.87 18.52 12.53
C ILE A 205 1.56 18.59 11.73
N ASP A 206 0.46 18.92 12.41
CA ASP A 206 -0.83 19.06 11.75
C ASP A 206 -0.81 20.19 10.70
N GLY A 207 -1.55 19.98 9.62
CA GLY A 207 -1.75 21.00 8.59
C GLY A 207 -0.64 21.10 7.55
N LEU A 208 0.37 20.22 7.57
CA LEU A 208 1.32 20.09 6.46
C LEU A 208 0.61 19.59 5.20
N LYS A 209 0.92 20.17 4.05
CA LYS A 209 0.41 19.77 2.74
C LYS A 209 1.53 19.17 1.91
N PHE A 210 1.33 17.93 1.46
CA PHE A 210 2.26 17.18 0.62
C PHE A 210 1.77 17.28 -0.82
N ALA A 211 2.61 17.83 -1.71
CA ALA A 211 2.28 18.01 -3.11
C ALA A 211 3.34 17.34 -3.98
N TYR A 212 2.92 16.38 -4.80
CA TYR A 212 3.79 15.61 -5.68
C TYR A 212 3.69 16.16 -7.10
N GLN A 213 4.83 16.30 -7.78
CA GLN A 213 4.90 16.82 -9.14
C GLN A 213 5.95 16.07 -9.96
N LEU A 214 5.59 15.70 -11.19
CA LEU A 214 6.54 15.14 -12.14
C LEU A 214 7.35 16.26 -12.80
N ASP A 215 8.68 16.11 -12.81
CA ASP A 215 9.58 17.03 -13.49
C ASP A 215 9.71 16.66 -14.98
N SER A 216 8.72 17.09 -15.76
CA SER A 216 8.71 16.93 -17.22
C SER A 216 9.75 17.80 -17.95
N ALA A 217 10.39 18.76 -17.27
CA ALA A 217 11.44 19.58 -17.86
C ALA A 217 12.74 18.78 -18.04
N GLN A 218 12.95 17.74 -17.26
CA GLN A 218 14.05 16.77 -17.43
C GLN A 218 13.75 15.76 -18.55
N GLY A 219 13.55 16.28 -19.77
CA GLY A 219 13.11 15.52 -20.95
C GLY A 219 14.10 14.45 -21.47
N GLY A 220 15.27 14.30 -20.85
CA GLY A 220 16.22 13.21 -21.13
C GLY A 220 15.92 11.92 -20.35
N ALA A 221 15.10 11.99 -19.29
CA ALA A 221 14.73 10.84 -18.49
C ALA A 221 13.62 10.02 -19.19
N ARG A 222 13.75 8.68 -19.15
CA ARG A 222 12.77 7.76 -19.74
C ARG A 222 11.47 7.69 -18.94
N VAL A 223 11.58 7.91 -17.63
CA VAL A 223 10.49 8.17 -16.69
C VAL A 223 10.87 9.45 -15.97
N TYR A 224 9.98 10.43 -15.92
CA TYR A 224 10.24 11.73 -15.31
C TYR A 224 10.56 11.57 -13.82
N PRO A 225 11.53 12.32 -13.29
CA PRO A 225 11.71 12.42 -11.85
C PRO A 225 10.45 12.96 -11.17
N LEU A 226 10.29 12.63 -9.90
CA LEU A 226 9.19 13.07 -9.06
C LEU A 226 9.76 13.99 -7.98
N SER A 227 9.11 15.12 -7.74
CA SER A 227 9.40 15.98 -6.60
C SER A 227 8.22 16.01 -5.63
N LEU A 228 8.52 16.04 -4.35
CA LEU A 228 7.58 16.28 -3.26
C LEU A 228 7.89 17.65 -2.65
N THR A 229 6.94 18.57 -2.75
CA THR A 229 6.98 19.84 -2.03
C THR A 229 6.10 19.76 -0.79
N VAL A 230 6.66 20.08 0.37
CA VAL A 230 5.91 20.16 1.64
C VAL A 230 5.71 21.61 2.06
N ARG A 231 4.45 21.98 2.29
CA ARG A 231 4.03 23.34 2.67
C ARG A 231 3.31 23.34 4.01
N ASP A 232 3.41 24.43 4.76
CA ASP A 232 2.58 24.63 5.95
C ASP A 232 1.13 24.98 5.59
N GLY A 233 0.27 25.09 6.62
CA GLY A 233 -1.13 25.51 6.44
C GLY A 233 -1.31 26.91 5.84
N LYS A 234 -0.26 27.74 5.83
CA LYS A 234 -0.24 29.09 5.24
C LYS A 234 0.34 29.10 3.82
N GLY A 235 0.75 27.95 3.28
CA GLY A 235 1.30 27.79 1.94
C GLY A 235 2.79 28.08 1.82
N LYS A 236 3.50 28.33 2.92
CA LYS A 236 4.97 28.49 2.90
C LYS A 236 5.61 27.13 2.67
N GLN A 237 6.51 27.05 1.69
CA GLN A 237 7.31 25.84 1.47
C GLN A 237 8.31 25.64 2.61
N LEU A 238 8.31 24.43 3.16
CA LEU A 238 9.16 24.04 4.30
C LEU A 238 10.28 23.10 3.85
N ALA A 239 9.97 22.17 2.95
CA ALA A 239 10.92 21.20 2.42
C ALA A 239 10.58 20.84 0.97
N SER A 240 11.57 20.31 0.26
CA SER A 240 11.44 19.73 -1.08
C SER A 240 12.30 18.49 -1.15
N PHE A 241 11.76 17.41 -1.72
CA PHE A 241 12.44 16.14 -1.88
C PHE A 241 12.34 15.66 -3.31
N ASP A 242 13.42 15.14 -3.85
CA ASP A 242 13.46 14.62 -5.21
C ASP A 242 13.62 13.10 -5.20
N PHE A 243 12.88 12.45 -6.10
CA PHE A 243 12.91 11.02 -6.34
C PHE A 243 13.27 10.77 -7.80
N ARG A 244 14.20 9.85 -8.02
CA ARG A 244 14.57 9.36 -9.35
C ARG A 244 13.94 7.99 -9.58
N PHE A 245 13.57 7.70 -10.82
CA PHE A 245 13.10 6.37 -11.16
C PHE A 245 14.26 5.40 -11.36
N ASP A 246 14.36 4.36 -10.52
CA ASP A 246 15.35 3.30 -10.67
C ASP A 246 14.81 2.20 -11.59
N ARG A 247 15.41 2.05 -12.77
CA ARG A 247 14.96 1.08 -13.78
C ARG A 247 15.26 -0.37 -13.44
N ARG A 248 16.20 -0.64 -12.53
CA ARG A 248 16.54 -2.02 -12.12
C ARG A 248 15.53 -2.52 -11.11
N ARG A 249 15.17 -1.65 -10.16
CA ARG A 249 14.13 -1.91 -9.15
C ARG A 249 12.71 -1.68 -9.69
N TRP A 250 12.60 -0.89 -10.75
CA TRP A 250 11.34 -0.45 -11.39
C TRP A 250 10.45 0.37 -10.46
N GLU A 251 11.05 1.26 -9.67
CA GLU A 251 10.37 2.08 -8.67
C GLU A 251 11.08 3.42 -8.44
N TYR A 252 10.40 4.38 -7.82
CA TYR A 252 11.01 5.62 -7.37
C TYR A 252 11.90 5.39 -6.14
N VAL A 253 13.11 5.97 -6.18
CA VAL A 253 14.06 5.97 -5.06
C VAL A 253 14.48 7.40 -4.77
N CYS A 254 14.81 7.69 -3.52
CA CYS A 254 15.30 9.00 -3.11
C CYS A 254 16.56 9.40 -3.92
N ALA A 255 16.59 10.64 -4.40
CA ALA A 255 17.69 11.15 -5.19
C ALA A 255 18.98 11.33 -4.37
N ASP A 256 18.84 11.65 -3.08
CA ASP A 256 19.95 11.95 -2.16
C ASP A 256 19.70 11.43 -0.72
N VAL A 257 20.63 11.77 0.19
CA VAL A 257 20.55 11.42 1.61
C VAL A 257 19.44 12.20 2.31
N ASP A 258 19.27 13.48 1.99
CA ASP A 258 18.29 14.36 2.64
C ASP A 258 16.87 13.87 2.42
N CYS A 259 16.55 13.37 1.22
CA CYS A 259 15.32 12.66 0.93
C CYS A 259 15.15 11.40 1.79
N ARG A 260 16.18 10.55 1.88
CA ARG A 260 16.09 9.28 2.64
C ARG A 260 15.85 9.51 4.13
N VAL A 261 16.48 10.54 4.69
CA VAL A 261 16.34 10.89 6.11
C VAL A 261 15.25 11.94 6.36
N ARG A 262 14.52 12.35 5.32
CA ARG A 262 13.44 13.35 5.37
C ARG A 262 13.87 14.68 6.00
N ALA A 263 15.10 15.12 5.72
CA ALA A 263 15.70 16.30 6.33
C ALA A 263 14.86 17.56 6.09
N GLY A 264 14.67 18.36 7.16
CA GLY A 264 13.93 19.62 7.09
C GLY A 264 12.41 19.51 7.14
N LEU A 265 11.84 18.29 7.25
CA LEU A 265 10.44 18.14 7.61
C LEU A 265 10.23 18.55 9.07
N PRO A 266 9.31 19.50 9.35
CA PRO A 266 8.92 19.78 10.71
C PRO A 266 8.07 18.62 11.19
N MET A 267 8.74 17.68 11.84
CA MET A 267 8.07 16.73 12.70
C MET A 267 7.49 17.52 13.88
N ARG A 268 6.39 17.03 14.48
CA ARG A 268 6.10 17.44 15.85
C ARG A 268 7.41 17.32 16.59
N PRO A 269 7.81 18.34 17.40
CA PRO A 269 9.00 18.19 18.22
C PRO A 269 8.83 16.83 18.84
N GLY A 270 9.79 15.98 18.55
CA GLY A 270 9.74 14.66 19.11
C GLY A 270 9.34 14.87 20.58
N ARG A 271 8.40 14.09 21.10
CA ARG A 271 8.90 12.90 21.78
C ARG A 271 10.23 12.57 21.14
N GLU A 272 11.30 13.16 21.68
CA GLU A 272 12.64 12.99 21.16
C GLU A 272 12.79 11.48 20.85
N GLU A 273 13.89 11.06 20.28
CA GLU A 273 14.45 9.89 20.95
C GLU A 273 14.56 10.29 22.44
N THR A 274 13.49 10.04 23.20
CA THR A 274 13.61 9.65 24.56
C THR A 274 14.38 8.35 24.36
N ALA A 275 15.71 8.46 24.30
CA ALA A 275 16.51 7.86 25.33
C ALA A 275 15.58 7.75 26.52
N GLN A 276 14.98 6.56 26.68
CA GLN A 276 13.79 6.35 27.46
C GLN A 276 13.87 7.19 28.73
N GLN A 277 13.18 8.34 28.75
CA GLN A 277 12.62 8.77 30.00
C GLN A 277 11.36 7.94 30.04
N PRO A 278 11.37 6.88 30.88
CA PRO A 278 10.44 5.79 30.73
C PRO A 278 9.04 6.40 30.66
N ALA A 279 8.27 6.03 29.63
CA ALA A 279 6.86 5.81 29.92
C ALA A 279 6.89 5.01 31.22
N ALA A 280 6.27 5.56 32.28
CA ALA A 280 6.38 4.96 33.61
C ALA A 280 6.29 3.45 33.41
N PRO A 281 7.35 2.71 33.78
CA PRO A 281 7.51 1.32 33.36
C PRO A 281 6.17 0.64 33.61
N ALA A 282 5.68 -0.09 32.60
CA ALA A 282 4.36 -0.70 32.64
C ALA A 282 4.14 -1.28 34.05
N ALA A 283 3.03 -0.93 34.69
CA ALA A 283 2.91 -1.18 36.13
C ALA A 283 2.98 -2.69 36.44
N ASP A 284 2.61 -3.50 35.46
CA ASP A 284 2.63 -4.95 35.50
C ASP A 284 2.89 -5.55 34.10
N ALA A 285 3.08 -6.86 34.05
CA ALA A 285 3.33 -7.59 32.81
C ALA A 285 2.13 -7.59 31.85
N ASN A 286 0.90 -7.39 32.35
CA ASN A 286 -0.30 -7.32 31.51
C ASN A 286 -0.33 -5.99 30.73
N GLU A 287 -0.02 -4.87 31.39
CA GLU A 287 0.14 -3.58 30.73
C GLU A 287 1.34 -3.60 29.77
N ALA A 288 2.41 -4.32 30.10
CA ALA A 288 3.55 -4.49 29.20
C ALA A 288 3.19 -5.28 27.92
N LEU A 289 2.34 -6.31 28.03
CA LEU A 289 1.92 -7.14 26.89
C LEU A 289 0.84 -6.48 26.02
N PHE A 290 -0.16 -5.84 26.62
CA PHE A 290 -1.37 -5.39 25.91
C PHE A 290 -1.52 -3.87 25.85
N GLY A 291 -0.62 -3.11 26.48
CA GLY A 291 -0.80 -1.69 26.72
C GLY A 291 -2.03 -1.40 27.59
N ARG A 292 -2.73 -0.30 27.29
CA ARG A 292 -4.00 0.05 27.93
C ARG A 292 -5.17 -0.63 27.20
N GLY A 293 -5.63 -1.77 27.70
CA GLY A 293 -6.70 -2.51 27.04
C GLY A 293 -7.12 -3.80 27.75
N ARG A 294 -7.53 -4.80 26.96
CA ARG A 294 -7.89 -6.15 27.43
C ARG A 294 -6.68 -6.76 28.14
N LYS A 295 -6.88 -7.26 29.37
CA LYS A 295 -5.85 -7.93 30.17
C LYS A 295 -6.13 -9.44 30.26
N LEU A 296 -5.08 -10.22 30.49
CA LEU A 296 -5.22 -11.62 30.93
C LEU A 296 -5.60 -11.68 32.40
N SER A 297 -6.29 -12.75 32.80
CA SER A 297 -6.40 -13.09 34.22
C SER A 297 -5.02 -13.39 34.81
N ASP A 298 -4.83 -13.22 36.12
CA ASP A 298 -3.54 -13.50 36.77
C ASP A 298 -3.06 -14.94 36.56
N ALA A 299 -3.99 -15.88 36.45
CA ALA A 299 -3.71 -17.29 36.16
C ALA A 299 -3.24 -17.47 34.71
N ASP A 300 -3.96 -16.89 33.74
CA ASP A 300 -3.60 -16.97 32.32
C ASP A 300 -2.27 -16.25 32.05
N LEU A 301 -2.04 -15.07 32.64
CA LEU A 301 -0.80 -14.31 32.51
C LEU A 301 0.39 -15.14 33.01
N ARG A 302 0.26 -15.74 34.19
CA ARG A 302 1.31 -16.60 34.75
C ARG A 302 1.60 -17.80 33.87
N ASP A 303 0.55 -18.47 33.39
CA ASP A 303 0.68 -19.63 32.50
C ASP A 303 1.35 -19.26 31.17
N VAL A 304 1.01 -18.10 30.59
CA VAL A 304 1.61 -17.60 29.35
C VAL A 304 3.10 -17.29 29.55
N LEU A 305 3.45 -16.52 30.59
CA LEU A 305 4.85 -16.16 30.86
C LEU A 305 5.73 -17.39 31.15
N VAL A 306 5.21 -18.38 31.87
CA VAL A 306 5.92 -19.64 32.12
C VAL A 306 6.17 -20.39 30.80
N GLN A 307 5.17 -20.47 29.91
CA GLN A 307 5.32 -21.14 28.61
C GLN A 307 6.26 -20.42 27.65
N LEU A 308 6.34 -19.08 27.75
CA LEU A 308 7.34 -18.28 27.03
C LEU A 308 8.75 -18.43 27.62
N GLY A 309 8.89 -18.94 28.84
CA GLY A 309 10.16 -18.93 29.57
C GLY A 309 10.61 -17.52 29.92
N MET A 310 9.66 -16.61 30.16
CA MET A 310 9.93 -15.19 30.36
C MET A 310 9.41 -14.73 31.71
N ARG A 311 10.08 -13.70 32.25
CA ARG A 311 9.59 -12.95 33.40
C ARG A 311 9.62 -11.48 33.11
N TYR A 312 8.62 -10.77 33.61
CA TYR A 312 8.64 -9.32 33.59
C TYR A 312 9.58 -8.79 34.66
N VAL A 313 10.37 -7.79 34.30
CA VAL A 313 11.18 -7.02 35.24
C VAL A 313 10.89 -5.54 35.06
N ALA A 314 10.86 -4.83 36.17
CA ALA A 314 10.82 -3.37 36.22
C ALA A 314 11.77 -2.95 37.34
N GLN A 315 13.06 -2.81 37.00
CA GLN A 315 14.13 -2.41 37.93
C GLN A 315 15.09 -1.47 37.21
N ASP A 316 15.65 -0.50 37.94
CA ASP A 316 16.73 0.39 37.46
C ASP A 316 16.44 1.14 36.15
N GLY A 317 15.20 1.61 35.98
CA GLY A 317 14.80 2.42 34.83
C GLY A 317 14.56 1.64 33.53
N ALA A 318 14.72 0.31 33.57
CA ALA A 318 14.38 -0.58 32.46
C ALA A 318 13.17 -1.46 32.83
N ALA A 319 12.25 -1.60 31.89
CA ALA A 319 11.10 -2.49 32.00
C ALA A 319 10.90 -3.30 30.73
N GLY A 320 10.59 -4.59 30.90
CA GLY A 320 10.40 -5.50 29.78
C GLY A 320 10.47 -6.95 30.22
N PHE A 321 10.58 -7.84 29.24
CA PHE A 321 10.68 -9.27 29.46
C PHE A 321 12.12 -9.73 29.36
N ILE A 322 12.52 -10.60 30.28
CA ILE A 322 13.81 -11.27 30.25
C ILE A 322 13.55 -12.77 30.06
N GLY A 323 14.23 -13.37 29.09
CA GLY A 323 14.21 -14.80 28.84
C GLY A 323 15.16 -15.57 29.77
N GLN A 324 14.90 -16.86 29.98
CA GLN A 324 15.78 -17.75 30.76
C GLN A 324 17.04 -18.23 29.99
N ASN A 325 17.27 -17.70 28.79
CA ASN A 325 18.28 -18.16 27.83
C ASN A 325 19.64 -17.43 27.92
N GLY A 326 19.88 -16.66 28.99
CA GLY A 326 21.11 -15.88 29.18
C GLY A 326 21.12 -14.52 28.48
N CYS A 327 19.99 -14.09 27.90
CA CYS A 327 19.78 -12.73 27.41
C CYS A 327 19.17 -11.88 28.55
N ASP A 328 20.02 -11.18 29.30
CA ASP A 328 19.62 -10.45 30.51
C ASP A 328 19.03 -9.05 30.24
N ALA A 329 19.08 -8.56 29.00
CA ALA A 329 18.50 -7.28 28.64
C ALA A 329 16.98 -7.39 28.51
N PRO A 330 16.18 -6.53 29.18
CA PRO A 330 14.74 -6.49 28.99
C PRO A 330 14.40 -6.10 27.54
N TYR A 331 13.52 -6.88 26.89
CA TYR A 331 13.00 -6.60 25.55
C TYR A 331 11.47 -6.51 25.54
N PRO A 332 10.88 -5.77 24.57
CA PRO A 332 9.43 -5.65 24.47
C PRO A 332 8.80 -6.94 23.95
N LEU A 333 7.60 -7.23 24.46
CA LEU A 333 6.65 -8.17 23.88
C LEU A 333 5.32 -7.45 23.70
N ASP A 334 4.67 -7.71 22.57
CA ASP A 334 3.34 -7.21 22.26
C ASP A 334 2.40 -8.39 22.07
N ALA A 335 1.20 -8.28 22.65
CA ALA A 335 0.20 -9.31 22.61
C ALA A 335 -1.17 -8.77 22.23
N HIS A 336 -1.89 -9.54 21.42
CA HIS A 336 -3.26 -9.23 21.05
C HIS A 336 -4.09 -10.51 20.86
N PHE A 337 -5.39 -10.39 21.06
CA PHE A 337 -6.33 -11.45 20.75
C PHE A 337 -6.92 -11.25 19.36
N GLU A 338 -7.05 -12.34 18.64
CA GLU A 338 -7.78 -12.38 17.38
C GLU A 338 -8.62 -13.66 17.29
N ARG A 339 -9.54 -13.71 16.33
CA ARG A 339 -10.39 -14.86 16.07
C ARG A 339 -10.26 -15.27 14.62
N ASP A 340 -10.03 -16.55 14.40
CA ASP A 340 -9.99 -17.16 13.07
C ASP A 340 -10.80 -18.45 13.08
N GLY A 341 -11.73 -18.64 12.14
CA GLY A 341 -12.56 -19.85 12.13
C GLY A 341 -13.45 -20.07 13.34
N GLY A 342 -13.71 -19.02 14.13
CA GLY A 342 -14.35 -19.15 15.45
C GLY A 342 -13.38 -19.48 16.59
N GLN A 343 -12.13 -19.84 16.31
CA GLN A 343 -11.08 -20.07 17.29
C GLN A 343 -10.46 -18.75 17.76
N GLU A 344 -10.62 -18.41 19.04
CA GLU A 344 -9.87 -17.28 19.64
C GLU A 344 -8.42 -17.69 19.89
N GLN A 345 -7.49 -16.82 19.52
CA GLN A 345 -6.05 -17.02 19.60
C GLN A 345 -5.42 -15.81 20.26
N LEU A 346 -4.50 -16.03 21.20
CA LEU A 346 -3.63 -14.99 21.74
C LEU A 346 -2.31 -15.03 20.99
N TRP A 347 -2.00 -13.96 20.28
CA TRP A 347 -0.76 -13.77 19.58
C TRP A 347 0.18 -12.97 20.46
N VAL A 348 1.43 -13.42 20.55
CA VAL A 348 2.51 -12.73 21.23
C VAL A 348 3.66 -12.62 20.25
N ARG A 349 4.21 -11.41 20.08
CA ARG A 349 5.36 -11.14 19.24
C ARG A 349 6.38 -10.33 20.02
N GLY A 350 7.66 -10.60 19.79
CA GLY A 350 8.75 -9.77 20.28
C GLY A 350 10.05 -10.54 20.32
N GLY A 351 11.03 -10.01 21.02
CA GLY A 351 12.41 -10.49 20.99
C GLY A 351 13.30 -9.63 20.11
N ASP A 352 14.55 -10.07 19.97
CA ASP A 352 15.66 -9.32 19.40
C ASP A 352 16.72 -10.27 18.82
N GLY A 353 17.88 -9.72 18.45
CA GLY A 353 19.00 -10.52 17.95
C GLY A 353 19.53 -11.56 18.96
N CYS A 354 19.40 -11.32 20.27
CA CYS A 354 19.86 -12.26 21.31
C CYS A 354 18.88 -13.45 21.46
N THR A 355 17.58 -13.16 21.49
CA THR A 355 16.54 -14.14 21.76
C THR A 355 16.00 -14.84 20.51
N SER A 356 16.06 -14.16 19.36
CA SER A 356 15.46 -14.61 18.10
C SER A 356 16.47 -14.78 16.96
N GLY A 357 17.75 -14.51 17.23
CA GLY A 357 18.82 -14.63 16.25
C GLY A 357 18.59 -13.77 15.00
N ALA A 358 18.93 -14.30 13.83
CA ALA A 358 18.82 -13.59 12.56
C ALA A 358 17.36 -13.28 12.14
N ALA A 359 16.36 -13.90 12.76
CA ALA A 359 14.95 -13.57 12.50
C ALA A 359 14.56 -12.20 13.09
N GLY A 360 15.30 -11.70 14.08
CA GLY A 360 15.07 -10.41 14.74
C GLY A 360 13.84 -10.36 15.66
N ALA A 361 12.94 -11.33 15.57
CA ALA A 361 11.78 -11.49 16.45
C ALA A 361 11.34 -12.96 16.50
N SER A 362 10.50 -13.26 17.49
CA SER A 362 9.82 -14.53 17.68
C SER A 362 8.32 -14.29 17.79
N VAL A 363 7.55 -15.29 17.37
CA VAL A 363 6.08 -15.29 17.45
C VAL A 363 5.62 -16.52 18.19
N TRP A 364 4.63 -16.32 19.06
CA TRP A 364 3.91 -17.37 19.77
C TRP A 364 2.42 -17.19 19.59
N ILE A 365 1.73 -18.32 19.40
CA ILE A 365 0.27 -18.37 19.28
C ILE A 365 -0.24 -19.29 20.37
N PHE A 366 -1.14 -18.76 21.19
CA PHE A 366 -1.78 -19.49 22.27
C PHE A 366 -3.24 -19.75 21.94
N VAL A 367 -3.70 -20.96 22.24
CA VAL A 367 -5.09 -21.38 22.08
C VAL A 367 -5.60 -21.93 23.41
N ARG A 368 -6.87 -21.68 23.75
CA ARG A 368 -7.48 -22.32 24.93
C ARG A 368 -7.69 -23.81 24.67
N ASP A 369 -7.15 -24.65 25.54
CA ASP A 369 -7.40 -26.09 25.53
C ASP A 369 -8.83 -26.42 26.03
N GLY A 370 -9.20 -27.70 25.99
CA GLY A 370 -10.52 -28.16 26.45
C GLY A 370 -10.79 -27.92 27.95
N GLY A 371 -9.77 -27.58 28.73
CA GLY A 371 -9.90 -27.14 30.13
C GLY A 371 -9.97 -25.62 30.28
N GLY A 372 -10.01 -24.87 29.17
CA GLY A 372 -10.08 -23.42 29.15
C GLY A 372 -8.75 -22.71 29.37
N ARG A 373 -7.60 -23.42 29.42
CA ARG A 373 -6.28 -22.80 29.68
C ARG A 373 -5.56 -22.44 28.39
N LEU A 374 -4.91 -21.28 28.35
CA LEU A 374 -4.09 -20.88 27.20
C LEU A 374 -2.84 -21.75 27.10
N ARG A 375 -2.66 -22.40 25.94
CA ARG A 375 -1.51 -23.25 25.63
C ARG A 375 -0.80 -22.77 24.38
N VAL A 376 0.53 -22.70 24.46
CA VAL A 376 1.35 -22.43 23.28
C VAL A 376 1.10 -23.53 22.26
N ASN A 377 0.74 -23.10 21.07
CA ASN A 377 0.31 -23.95 19.98
C ASN A 377 1.29 -23.83 18.81
N LEU A 378 1.85 -22.63 18.63
CA LEU A 378 2.98 -22.34 17.77
C LEU A 378 3.94 -21.42 18.53
N GLY A 379 5.25 -21.61 18.39
CA GLY A 379 6.26 -20.78 19.03
C GLY A 379 7.62 -20.94 18.35
N MET A 380 8.11 -19.89 17.68
CA MET A 380 9.39 -19.94 16.97
C MET A 380 9.95 -18.56 16.60
N PRO A 381 11.27 -18.46 16.33
CA PRO A 381 11.84 -17.30 15.66
C PRO A 381 11.21 -17.09 14.29
N ALA A 382 10.69 -15.90 14.06
CA ALA A 382 9.96 -15.54 12.85
C ALA A 382 10.13 -14.05 12.56
N ALA A 383 10.60 -13.74 11.34
CA ALA A 383 10.58 -12.37 10.84
C ALA A 383 9.14 -11.94 10.52
N ASP A 384 8.30 -12.90 10.12
CA ASP A 384 6.93 -12.66 9.69
C ASP A 384 6.07 -13.92 9.83
N VAL A 385 4.76 -13.74 10.02
CA VAL A 385 3.75 -14.81 10.03
C VAL A 385 2.53 -14.35 9.24
N ARG A 386 2.17 -15.10 8.21
CA ARG A 386 1.04 -14.83 7.32
C ARG A 386 0.04 -15.97 7.37
N ARG A 387 -1.26 -15.65 7.34
CA ARG A 387 -2.29 -16.66 7.03
C ARG A 387 -2.25 -16.97 5.54
N THR A 388 -2.47 -18.23 5.19
CA THR A 388 -2.61 -18.68 3.80
C THR A 388 -4.07 -18.79 3.41
N ARG A 389 -4.35 -19.10 2.14
CA ARG A 389 -5.71 -19.35 1.66
C ARG A 389 -6.31 -20.67 2.18
N ASP A 390 -5.45 -21.62 2.58
CA ASP A 390 -5.88 -22.95 2.95
C ASP A 390 -6.52 -22.92 4.35
N VAL A 391 -7.78 -23.33 4.44
CA VAL A 391 -8.50 -23.44 5.71
C VAL A 391 -8.60 -24.91 6.10
N SER A 392 -8.09 -25.22 7.29
CA SER A 392 -8.13 -26.57 7.84
C SER A 392 -8.87 -26.54 9.17
N ALA A 393 -9.94 -27.34 9.29
CA ALA A 393 -10.80 -27.36 10.46
C ALA A 393 -11.28 -25.95 10.91
N GLY A 394 -11.58 -25.08 9.94
CA GLY A 394 -12.12 -23.74 10.14
C GLY A 394 -11.06 -22.64 10.30
N VAL A 395 -9.80 -22.96 10.60
CA VAL A 395 -8.72 -21.99 10.84
C VAL A 395 -7.76 -21.99 9.65
N HIS A 396 -7.24 -20.83 9.26
CA HIS A 396 -6.29 -20.72 8.16
C HIS A 396 -4.95 -21.37 8.54
N ASP A 397 -4.32 -22.05 7.58
CA ASP A 397 -2.94 -22.49 7.70
C ASP A 397 -2.02 -21.26 7.74
N LEU A 398 -0.91 -21.34 8.47
CA LEU A 398 0.04 -20.26 8.68
C LEU A 398 1.34 -20.50 7.92
N ARG A 399 1.78 -19.50 7.17
CA ARG A 399 3.11 -19.43 6.57
C ARG A 399 4.01 -18.56 7.43
N VAL A 400 5.01 -19.18 8.05
CA VAL A 400 5.95 -18.52 8.95
C VAL A 400 7.27 -18.30 8.25
N GLY A 401 7.65 -17.04 8.07
CA GLY A 401 8.93 -16.65 7.47
C GLY A 401 10.04 -16.65 8.53
N SER A 402 11.09 -17.42 8.28
CA SER A 402 12.26 -17.49 9.16
C SER A 402 13.57 -17.19 8.42
N ALA A 403 14.65 -16.98 9.17
CA ALA A 403 15.97 -16.74 8.59
C ALA A 403 16.40 -17.92 7.69
N GLY A 404 17.15 -17.62 6.61
CA GLY A 404 17.66 -18.65 5.70
C GLY A 404 16.78 -18.95 4.48
N PHE A 405 15.91 -18.02 4.08
CA PHE A 405 15.08 -18.13 2.87
C PHE A 405 14.20 -19.39 2.83
N CYS A 406 13.71 -19.80 4.00
CA CYS A 406 12.85 -20.96 4.18
C CYS A 406 11.63 -20.58 4.99
N ASP A 407 10.47 -20.58 4.35
CA ASP A 407 9.19 -20.42 5.02
C ASP A 407 8.65 -21.78 5.44
N ARG A 408 7.91 -21.82 6.55
CA ARG A 408 7.29 -23.04 7.08
C ARG A 408 5.78 -22.91 7.04
N LEU A 409 5.11 -23.88 6.43
CA LEU A 409 3.66 -23.95 6.40
C LEU A 409 3.15 -24.80 7.56
N TRP A 410 2.21 -24.26 8.33
CA TRP A 410 1.63 -24.86 9.52
C TRP A 410 0.12 -24.97 9.37
N ARG A 411 -0.42 -26.17 9.50
CA ARG A 411 -1.83 -26.47 9.29
C ARG A 411 -2.58 -26.63 10.59
N TRP A 412 -3.77 -26.04 10.72
CA TRP A 412 -4.63 -26.32 11.86
C TRP A 412 -5.31 -27.69 11.73
N ASN A 413 -5.14 -28.58 12.71
CA ASN A 413 -5.77 -29.91 12.70
C ASN A 413 -7.07 -30.00 13.51
N GLY A 414 -7.64 -28.87 13.92
CA GLY A 414 -8.79 -28.82 14.84
C GLY A 414 -8.39 -28.64 16.31
N LYS A 415 -7.11 -28.77 16.65
CA LYS A 415 -6.58 -28.65 18.02
C LYS A 415 -5.23 -27.93 18.10
N ALA A 416 -4.37 -28.11 17.11
CA ALA A 416 -3.07 -27.47 17.03
C ALA A 416 -2.60 -27.23 15.59
N PHE A 417 -1.71 -26.25 15.43
CA PHE A 417 -0.90 -26.03 14.26
C PHE A 417 0.14 -27.15 14.16
N VAL A 418 0.09 -27.91 13.09
CA VAL A 418 1.03 -28.96 12.76
C VAL A 418 1.86 -28.53 11.56
N HIS A 419 3.17 -28.75 11.62
CA HIS A 419 4.03 -28.47 10.48
C HIS A 419 3.62 -29.35 9.29
N LEU A 420 3.48 -28.72 8.12
CA LEU A 420 3.07 -29.38 6.89
C LEU A 420 4.23 -29.55 5.93
N LEU A 421 4.91 -28.45 5.59
CA LEU A 421 6.04 -28.45 4.66
C LEU A 421 6.88 -27.19 4.77
N ASN A 422 8.08 -27.26 4.19
CA ASN A 422 9.00 -26.14 4.03
C ASN A 422 8.92 -25.59 2.59
N ILE A 423 8.91 -24.27 2.44
CA ILE A 423 8.83 -23.56 1.17
C ILE A 423 10.09 -22.72 0.98
N PRO A 424 10.98 -23.07 0.04
CA PRO A 424 12.13 -22.23 -0.27
C PRO A 424 11.66 -20.91 -0.90
N THR A 425 12.15 -19.78 -0.38
CA THR A 425 11.90 -18.46 -0.97
C THR A 425 13.04 -18.01 -1.89
N GLN A 426 14.16 -18.74 -1.92
CA GLN A 426 15.27 -18.60 -2.87
C GLN A 426 15.87 -19.96 -3.22
N THR A 427 16.66 -20.04 -4.29
CA THR A 427 17.44 -21.24 -4.64
C THR A 427 18.40 -21.58 -3.50
N GLY A 428 18.37 -22.82 -3.01
CA GLY A 428 19.14 -23.26 -1.84
C GLY A 428 18.48 -22.95 -0.49
N GLY A 429 17.31 -22.30 -0.49
CA GLY A 429 16.50 -22.15 0.71
C GLY A 429 16.01 -23.52 1.19
N CYS A 430 15.95 -23.73 2.50
CA CYS A 430 15.57 -25.00 3.13
C CYS A 430 16.57 -26.18 2.96
N ASP A 431 17.81 -25.92 2.52
CA ASP A 431 18.85 -26.97 2.42
C ASP A 431 19.73 -27.10 3.69
N GLY A 432 19.49 -26.26 4.70
CA GLY A 432 20.23 -26.26 5.97
C GLY A 432 19.85 -27.41 6.90
N ALA A 433 20.83 -27.93 7.65
CA ALA A 433 20.68 -29.09 8.54
C ALA A 433 19.91 -28.82 9.85
N ASP A 434 19.60 -27.56 10.16
CA ASP A 434 18.89 -27.15 11.38
C ASP A 434 17.47 -26.63 11.06
N LEU A 435 16.68 -27.44 10.33
CA LEU A 435 15.28 -27.15 9.97
C LEU A 435 14.26 -27.66 11.00
#